data_AF-A0A0S7Z146-F1
#
_entry.id   AF-A0A0S7Z146-F1
#
_cell.length_a   1.000
_cell.length_b   1.000
_cell.length_c   1.000
_cell.angle_alpha   90.00
_cell.angle_beta   90.00
_cell.angle_gamma   90.00
#
_symmetry.space_group_name_H-M   'P 1'
#
loop_
_entity.id
_entity.type
_entity.pdbx_description
1 polymer ?
#
loop_
_entity_poly.entity_id
_entity_poly.type
_entity_poly.pdbx_seq_one_letter_code
_entity_poly.pdbx_strand_id
1 'polypeptide(L)'
;YGENTPGSIVANTLRFFSQGMKVAVEISIMALEAGLIAPGNEVIAIGGTDEGADTAIVARPAFARKIKEYRVCEILCKPRLA
;
A
#
# COMPACT_ATOMS: atom_id res chain seq x y z
N TYR A 1 -11.30 -2.50 19.68
CA TYR A 1 -10.48 -2.34 18.46
C TYR A 1 -11.45 -2.10 17.31
N GLY A 2 -11.51 -0.87 16.80
CA GLY A 2 -12.63 -0.42 15.97
C GLY A 2 -12.58 -0.99 14.55
N GLU A 3 -13.58 -1.80 14.19
CA GLU A 3 -13.76 -2.32 12.83
C GLU A 3 -13.98 -1.21 11.79
N ASN A 4 -14.38 0.00 12.23
CA ASN A 4 -14.79 1.12 11.37
C ASN A 4 -13.96 2.39 11.56
N THR A 5 -12.64 2.26 11.72
CA THR A 5 -11.74 3.42 11.67
C THR A 5 -11.47 3.84 10.22
N PRO A 6 -11.10 5.10 9.94
CA PRO A 6 -10.67 5.50 8.61
C PRO A 6 -9.55 4.60 8.05
N GLY A 7 -8.60 4.19 8.89
CA GLY A 7 -7.54 3.26 8.51
C GLY A 7 -8.06 1.88 8.12
N SER A 8 -8.96 1.29 8.90
CA SER A 8 -9.54 -0.03 8.58
C SER A 8 -10.42 0.02 7.32
N ILE A 9 -11.15 1.12 7.09
CA ILE A 9 -11.93 1.32 5.86
C ILE A 9 -11.01 1.39 4.63
N VAL A 10 -9.92 2.17 4.70
CA VAL A 10 -8.94 2.25 3.60
C VAL A 10 -8.29 0.89 3.36
N ALA A 11 -7.85 0.21 4.41
CA ALA A 11 -7.26 -1.12 4.30
C ALA A 11 -8.23 -2.13 3.66
N ASN A 12 -9.50 -2.14 4.08
CA ASN A 12 -10.54 -3.00 3.50
C ASN A 12 -10.86 -2.63 2.05
N THR A 13 -10.79 -1.36 1.69
CA THR A 13 -10.97 -0.91 0.30
C THR A 13 -9.81 -1.39 -0.58
N LEU A 14 -8.56 -1.30 -0.09
CA LEU A 14 -7.38 -1.78 -0.83
C LEU A 14 -7.42 -3.30 -1.03
N ARG A 15 -7.99 -4.04 -0.08
CA ARG A 15 -8.19 -5.50 -0.19
C ARG A 15 -9.10 -5.92 -1.35
N PHE A 16 -9.89 -5.01 -1.93
CA PHE A 16 -10.61 -5.31 -3.18
C PHE A 16 -9.68 -5.62 -4.36
N PHE A 17 -8.43 -5.15 -4.32
CA PHE A 17 -7.42 -5.49 -5.34
C PHE A 17 -6.70 -6.80 -5.01
N SER A 18 -6.24 -6.95 -3.76
CA SER A 18 -5.63 -8.14 -3.13
C SER A 18 -5.22 -7.80 -1.69
N GLN A 19 -4.92 -8.81 -0.85
CA GLN A 19 -4.26 -8.54 0.44
C GLN A 19 -2.90 -7.87 0.23
N GLY A 20 -2.15 -8.34 -0.77
CA GLY A 20 -0.86 -7.76 -1.14
C GLY A 20 -0.93 -6.27 -1.51
N MET A 21 -2.03 -5.80 -2.12
CA MET A 21 -2.21 -4.37 -2.44
C MET A 21 -2.25 -3.52 -1.16
N LYS A 22 -3.04 -3.95 -0.17
CA LYS A 22 -3.10 -3.29 1.14
C LYS A 22 -1.71 -3.26 1.79
N VAL A 23 -1.01 -4.39 1.78
CA VAL A 23 0.34 -4.51 2.36
C VAL A 23 1.32 -3.58 1.66
N ALA A 24 1.38 -3.57 0.32
CA ALA A 24 2.29 -2.72 -0.46
C ALA A 24 2.09 -1.23 -0.15
N VAL A 25 0.84 -0.78 0.02
CA VAL A 25 0.54 0.60 0.42
C VAL A 25 0.99 0.89 1.86
N GLU A 26 0.70 0.01 2.82
CA GLU A 26 1.09 0.24 4.21
C GLU A 26 2.61 0.27 4.40
N ILE A 27 3.35 -0.69 3.84
CA ILE A 27 4.80 -0.76 4.04
C ILE A 27 5.52 0.43 3.40
N SER A 28 5.00 0.97 2.29
CA SER A 28 5.58 2.14 1.64
C SER A 28 5.33 3.43 2.43
N ILE A 29 4.16 3.56 3.06
CA ILE A 29 3.89 4.63 4.03
C ILE A 29 4.81 4.51 5.24
N MET A 30 4.95 3.30 5.81
CA MET A 30 5.82 3.06 6.97
C MET A 30 7.29 3.34 6.65
N ALA A 31 7.77 2.92 5.48
CA ALA A 31 9.14 3.20 5.03
C ALA A 31 9.39 4.71 4.89
N LEU A 32 8.41 5.46 4.35
CA LEU A 32 8.49 6.92 4.27
C LEU A 32 8.50 7.57 5.65
N GLU A 33 7.62 7.14 6.55
CA GLU A 33 7.53 7.68 7.91
C GLU A 33 8.78 7.38 8.75
N ALA A 34 9.43 6.24 8.49
CA ALA A 34 10.72 5.88 9.08
C ALA A 34 11.91 6.65 8.45
N GLY A 35 11.70 7.42 7.38
CA GLY A 35 12.75 8.15 6.68
C GLY A 35 13.67 7.28 5.83
N LEU A 36 13.25 6.05 5.50
CA LEU A 36 14.03 5.11 4.67
C LEU A 36 13.92 5.41 3.17
N ILE A 37 12.86 6.11 2.76
CA ILE A 37 12.64 6.57 1.40
C ILE A 37 12.29 8.07 1.40
N ALA A 38 12.68 8.77 0.34
CA ALA A 38 12.43 10.21 0.24
C ALA A 38 10.97 10.52 -0.16
N PRO A 39 10.35 11.56 0.43
CA PRO A 39 9.01 11.99 0.02
C PRO A 39 8.99 12.45 -1.43
N GLY A 40 7.95 12.08 -2.16
CA GLY A 40 7.73 12.51 -3.55
C GLY A 40 8.44 11.67 -4.63
N ASN A 41 9.35 10.77 -4.23
CA ASN A 41 9.96 9.82 -5.15
C ASN A 41 9.03 8.64 -5.43
N GLU A 42 9.13 8.11 -6.65
CA GLU A 42 8.49 6.84 -6.99
C GLU A 42 9.33 5.67 -6.47
N VAL A 43 8.66 4.66 -5.94
CA VAL A 43 9.26 3.42 -5.43
C VAL A 43 8.47 2.22 -5.92
N ILE A 44 9.12 1.07 -6.01
CA ILE A 44 8.43 -0.20 -6.20
C ILE A 44 8.13 -0.77 -4.81
N ALA A 45 6.85 -0.94 -4.50
CA ALA A 45 6.39 -1.57 -3.28
C ALA A 45 5.83 -2.97 -3.59
N ILE A 46 6.25 -3.96 -2.81
CA ILE A 46 5.91 -5.37 -3.03
C ILE A 46 5.23 -5.90 -1.77
N GLY A 47 4.04 -6.50 -1.95
CA GLY A 47 3.26 -7.14 -0.89
C GLY A 47 2.79 -8.53 -1.30
N GLY A 48 2.28 -9.27 -0.33
CA GLY A 48 1.76 -10.63 -0.53
C GLY A 48 0.51 -10.91 0.28
N THR A 49 -0.07 -12.09 0.03
CA THR A 49 -1.23 -12.62 0.75
C THR A 49 -0.78 -13.77 1.64
N ASP A 50 -0.93 -13.60 2.96
CA ASP A 50 -0.49 -14.53 4.00
C ASP A 50 1.05 -14.72 4.02
N GLU A 51 1.59 -15.41 3.03
CA GLU A 51 3.01 -15.66 2.84
C GLU A 51 3.49 -15.34 1.41
N GLY A 52 4.78 -15.05 1.26
CA GLY A 52 5.38 -14.70 -0.03
C GLY A 52 4.98 -13.31 -0.55
N ALA A 53 5.00 -13.15 -1.87
CA ALA A 53 4.69 -11.91 -2.58
C ALA A 53 3.91 -12.20 -3.86
N ASP A 54 2.79 -11.49 -4.04
CA ASP A 54 1.87 -11.70 -5.16
C ASP A 54 1.46 -10.39 -5.86
N THR A 55 1.79 -9.25 -5.25
CA THR A 55 1.37 -7.92 -5.69
C THR A 55 2.56 -6.97 -5.68
N ALA A 56 2.79 -6.28 -6.79
CA ALA A 56 3.83 -5.24 -6.89
C ALA A 56 3.27 -4.01 -7.59
N ILE A 57 3.56 -2.83 -7.05
CA ILE A 57 3.11 -1.53 -7.57
C ILE A 57 4.27 -0.55 -7.66
N VAL A 58 4.22 0.34 -8.65
CA VAL A 58 4.96 1.60 -8.61
C VAL A 58 4.09 2.59 -7.84
N ALA A 59 4.62 3.14 -6.76
CA ALA A 59 3.91 4.06 -5.90
C ALA A 59 4.71 5.32 -5.66
N ARG A 60 4.00 6.43 -5.46
CA ARG A 60 4.54 7.66 -4.87
C ARG A 60 3.96 7.81 -3.46
N PRO A 61 4.69 7.38 -2.41
CA PRO A 61 4.15 7.35 -1.06
C PRO A 61 3.96 8.75 -0.48
N ALA A 62 3.03 8.85 0.46
CA ALA A 62 2.77 10.04 1.26
C ALA A 62 2.59 9.64 2.73
N PHE A 63 2.86 10.57 3.65
CA PHE A 63 2.62 10.35 5.08
C PHE A 63 1.16 9.94 5.34
N ALA A 64 0.89 9.07 6.33
CA ALA A 64 -0.46 8.55 6.58
C ALA A 64 -1.50 9.66 6.81
N ARG A 65 -1.11 10.71 7.54
CA ARG A 65 -1.93 11.93 7.75
C ARG A 65 -2.33 12.66 6.46
N LYS A 66 -1.61 12.41 5.36
CA LYS A 66 -1.77 12.97 4.02
C LYS A 66 -2.08 11.87 3.00
N ILE A 67 -2.76 10.78 3.40
CA ILE A 67 -3.05 9.62 2.53
C ILE A 67 -3.66 9.99 1.17
N LYS A 68 -4.43 11.09 1.08
CA LYS A 68 -5.00 11.60 -0.17
C LYS A 68 -3.95 12.03 -1.21
N GLU A 69 -2.70 12.26 -0.79
CA GLU A 69 -1.56 12.58 -1.66
C GLU A 69 -0.85 11.33 -2.18
N TYR A 70 -1.08 10.16 -1.56
CA TYR A 70 -0.52 8.88 -2.00
C TYR A 70 -0.99 8.58 -3.43
N ARG A 71 -0.09 8.09 -4.28
CA ARG A 71 -0.43 7.65 -5.63
C ARG A 71 0.06 6.23 -5.87
N VAL A 72 -0.83 5.40 -6.38
CA VAL A 72 -0.46 4.17 -7.09
C VAL A 72 -0.27 4.60 -8.54
N CYS A 73 0.97 4.65 -9.00
CA CYS A 73 1.30 5.08 -10.36
C CYS A 73 1.05 3.95 -11.36
N GLU A 74 1.48 2.74 -11.02
CA GLU A 74 1.35 1.55 -11.87
C GLU A 74 1.13 0.29 -11.01
N ILE A 75 0.41 -0.69 -11.56
CA ILE A 75 0.28 -2.03 -10.99
C ILE A 75 1.06 -2.99 -11.89
N LEU A 76 2.17 -3.52 -11.38
CA LEU A 76 3.07 -4.42 -12.14
C LEU A 76 2.50 -5.83 -12.17
N CYS A 77 2.02 -6.31 -11.03
CA CYS A 77 1.33 -7.58 -10.90
C CYS A 77 0.38 -7.57 -9.70
N LYS A 78 -0.65 -8.41 -9.78
CA LYS A 78 -1.54 -8.75 -8.66
C LYS A 78 -2.20 -10.11 -8.94
N PRO A 79 -2.72 -10.82 -7.92
CA PRO A 79 -3.59 -11.97 -8.15
C PRO A 79 -4.77 -11.63 -9.05
N ARG A 80 -5.17 -12.58 -9.91
CA ARG A 80 -6.38 -12.44 -10.74
C ARG A 80 -7.64 -12.48 -9.89
N LEU A 81 -7.65 -13.36 -8.89
CA LEU A 81 -8.69 -13.53 -7.89
C LEU A 81 -8.08 -13.19 -6.53
N ALA A 82 -8.73 -12.27 -5.82
CA ALA A 82 -8.28 -11.70 -4.55
C ALA A 82 -9.15 -12.21 -3.40
#